data_AF-A0A1Y3WSZ9-F1
#
_entry.id   AF-A0A1Y3WSZ9-F1
#
_cell.length_a   1.000
_cell.length_b   1.000
_cell.length_c   1.000
_cell.angle_alpha   90.00
_cell.angle_beta   90.00
_cell.angle_gamma   90.00
#
_symmetry.space_group_name_H-M   'P 1'
#
loop_
_entity.id
_entity.type
_entity.pdbx_description
1 polymer ?
#
loop_
_entity_poly.entity_id
_entity_poly.type
_entity_poly.pdbx_seq_one_letter_code
_entity_poly.pdbx_strand_id
1 'polypeptide(L)'
;MEILQKLSLKECKTFKKLEEITDIASLPKEEQIMHEECIKAYRNYLETKGYAIEELEADWEQGFAQGWKEGFEKGWKQAKIEIARKMKAKGLPVDLIAECTGLTAEEIEAL
;
A
#
# COMPACT_ATOMS: atom_id res chain seq x y z
N MET A 1 -21.64 3.40 -13.01
CA MET A 1 -22.78 2.47 -12.93
C MET A 1 -22.36 0.98 -12.79
N GLU A 2 -21.07 0.65 -12.59
CA GLU A 2 -20.60 -0.76 -12.51
C GLU A 2 -20.46 -1.32 -11.08
N ILE A 3 -20.38 -0.46 -10.06
CA ILE A 3 -20.18 -0.89 -8.66
C ILE A 3 -21.48 -1.46 -8.04
N LEU A 4 -22.65 -1.03 -8.54
CA LEU A 4 -23.96 -1.49 -8.09
C LEU A 4 -24.33 -2.92 -8.55
N GLN A 5 -23.61 -3.49 -9.52
CA GLN A 5 -23.93 -4.82 -10.07
C GLN A 5 -23.36 -6.00 -9.28
N LYS A 6 -22.39 -5.79 -8.37
CA LYS A 6 -21.60 -6.89 -7.77
C LYS A 6 -21.97 -7.30 -6.35
N LEU A 7 -22.90 -6.61 -5.69
CA LEU A 7 -23.45 -7.04 -4.40
C LEU A 7 -24.92 -7.44 -4.52
N SER A 8 -25.35 -8.37 -3.69
CA SER A 8 -26.71 -8.93 -3.57
C SER A 8 -27.83 -7.90 -3.26
N LEU A 9 -27.60 -6.60 -3.46
CA LEU A 9 -28.65 -5.57 -3.53
C LEU A 9 -29.67 -5.85 -4.64
N LYS A 10 -29.31 -6.67 -5.63
CA LYS A 10 -30.21 -7.16 -6.69
C LYS A 10 -31.38 -8.00 -6.17
N GLU A 11 -31.29 -8.53 -4.94
CA GLU A 11 -32.33 -9.36 -4.31
C GLU A 11 -33.32 -8.55 -3.46
N CYS A 12 -32.98 -7.30 -3.10
CA CYS A 12 -33.91 -6.45 -2.37
C CYS A 12 -34.95 -5.87 -3.34
N LYS A 13 -36.18 -6.39 -3.26
CA LYS A 13 -37.30 -6.01 -4.16
C LYS A 13 -37.55 -4.49 -4.21
N THR A 14 -37.24 -3.77 -3.14
CA THR A 14 -37.43 -2.31 -3.04
C THR A 14 -36.41 -1.54 -3.87
N PHE A 15 -35.16 -2.00 -3.98
CA PHE A 15 -34.11 -1.30 -4.73
C PHE A 15 -34.44 -1.19 -6.24
N LYS A 16 -35.14 -2.19 -6.80
CA LYS A 16 -35.64 -2.15 -8.19
C LYS A 16 -36.81 -1.19 -8.39
N LYS A 17 -37.69 -1.04 -7.39
CA LYS A 17 -38.83 -0.09 -7.46
C LYS A 17 -38.38 1.37 -7.29
N LEU A 18 -37.20 1.59 -6.72
CA LEU A 18 -36.63 2.91 -6.42
C LEU A 18 -36.04 3.63 -7.63
N GLU A 19 -35.61 2.90 -8.68
CA GLU A 19 -35.23 3.54 -9.95
C GLU A 19 -36.45 4.18 -10.66
N GLU A 20 -37.66 3.73 -10.34
CA GLU A 20 -38.91 4.21 -10.97
C GLU A 20 -39.66 5.27 -10.14
N ILE A 21 -39.40 5.38 -8.83
CA ILE A 21 -40.14 6.29 -7.93
C ILE A 21 -39.19 7.34 -7.37
N THR A 22 -39.38 8.60 -7.78
CA THR A 22 -38.58 9.77 -7.36
C THR A 22 -38.73 10.16 -5.89
N ASP A 23 -39.73 9.64 -5.16
CA ASP A 23 -40.03 10.06 -3.79
C ASP A 23 -40.30 8.88 -2.84
N ILE A 24 -39.29 8.54 -2.04
CA ILE A 24 -39.30 7.43 -1.05
C ILE A 24 -40.44 7.60 -0.02
N ALA A 25 -40.85 8.85 0.24
CA ALA A 25 -41.92 9.18 1.17
C ALA A 25 -43.30 8.65 0.75
N SER A 26 -43.46 8.30 -0.53
CA SER A 26 -44.71 7.72 -1.07
C SER A 26 -44.82 6.21 -0.84
N LEU A 27 -43.75 5.55 -0.39
CA LEU A 27 -43.76 4.12 -0.12
C LEU A 27 -44.44 3.79 1.23
N PRO A 28 -45.02 2.58 1.39
CA PRO A 28 -45.49 2.10 2.68
C PRO A 28 -44.38 2.16 3.74
N LYS A 29 -44.74 2.42 5.01
CA LYS A 29 -43.78 2.64 6.10
C LYS A 29 -42.82 1.46 6.32
N GLU A 30 -43.30 0.25 6.10
CA GLU A 30 -42.48 -0.97 6.14
C GLU A 30 -41.43 -0.99 5.02
N GLU A 31 -41.78 -0.55 3.80
CA GLU A 31 -40.84 -0.44 2.69
C GLU A 31 -39.81 0.68 2.90
N GLN A 32 -40.19 1.77 3.58
CA GLN A 32 -39.27 2.84 3.98
C GLN A 32 -38.24 2.37 5.03
N ILE A 33 -38.69 1.65 6.06
CA ILE A 33 -37.79 1.09 7.10
C ILE A 33 -36.81 0.10 6.47
N MET A 34 -37.30 -0.82 5.64
CA MET A 34 -36.43 -1.77 4.92
C MET A 34 -35.41 -1.07 4.03
N HIS A 35 -35.79 0.06 3.41
CA HIS A 35 -34.89 0.86 2.60
C HIS A 35 -33.79 1.54 3.44
N GLU A 36 -34.15 2.15 4.57
CA GLU A 36 -33.18 2.74 5.51
C GLU A 36 -32.19 1.69 6.03
N GLU A 37 -32.67 0.49 6.36
CA GLU A 37 -31.83 -0.63 6.77
C GLU A 37 -30.88 -1.08 5.65
N CYS A 38 -31.35 -1.15 4.40
CA CYS A 38 -30.51 -1.48 3.25
C CYS A 38 -29.42 -0.42 3.00
N ILE A 39 -29.76 0.87 3.10
CA ILE A 39 -28.77 1.95 2.99
C ILE A 39 -27.74 1.86 4.11
N LYS A 40 -28.17 1.60 5.34
CA LYS A 40 -27.27 1.46 6.49
C LYS A 40 -26.32 0.27 6.30
N ALA A 41 -26.84 -0.88 5.86
CA ALA A 41 -26.01 -2.04 5.54
C ALA A 41 -25.01 -1.74 4.41
N TYR A 42 -25.42 -0.99 3.39
CA TYR A 42 -24.54 -0.57 2.30
C TYR A 42 -23.42 0.37 2.77
N ARG A 43 -23.74 1.36 3.62
CA ARG A 43 -22.74 2.27 4.21
C ARG A 43 -21.72 1.51 5.05
N ASN A 44 -22.20 0.65 5.95
CA ASN A 44 -21.32 -0.18 6.78
C ASN A 44 -20.40 -1.07 5.91
N TYR A 45 -20.93 -1.66 4.84
CA TYR A 45 -20.11 -2.45 3.91
C TYR A 45 -19.03 -1.62 3.21
N LEU A 46 -19.39 -0.41 2.73
CA LEU A 46 -18.42 0.50 2.12
C LEU A 46 -17.34 0.94 3.10
N GLU A 47 -17.73 1.25 4.34
CA GLU A 47 -16.81 1.63 5.41
C GLU A 47 -15.85 0.48 5.74
N THR A 48 -16.34 -0.73 6.03
CA THR A 48 -15.49 -1.90 6.30
C THR A 48 -14.53 -2.17 5.14
N LYS A 49 -14.99 -2.05 3.89
CA LYS A 49 -14.13 -2.25 2.73
C LYS A 49 -13.10 -1.13 2.58
N GLY A 50 -13.47 0.11 2.87
CA GLY A 50 -12.57 1.26 2.89
C GLY A 50 -11.44 1.06 3.90
N TYR A 51 -11.78 0.72 5.14
CA TYR A 51 -10.81 0.39 6.18
C TYR A 51 -9.86 -0.75 5.77
N ALA A 52 -10.39 -1.82 5.17
CA ALA A 52 -9.56 -2.93 4.71
C ALA A 52 -8.60 -2.54 3.56
N ILE A 53 -9.00 -1.61 2.68
CA ILE A 53 -8.13 -1.09 1.62
C ILE A 53 -7.03 -0.21 2.23
N GLU A 54 -7.38 0.69 3.15
CA GLU A 54 -6.42 1.57 3.82
C GLU A 54 -5.38 0.78 4.63
N GLU A 55 -5.79 -0.28 5.35
CA GLU A 55 -4.85 -1.17 6.06
C GLU A 55 -3.92 -1.90 5.08
N LEU A 56 -4.45 -2.43 3.97
CA LEU A 56 -3.62 -3.12 2.97
C LEU A 56 -2.63 -2.19 2.26
N GLU A 57 -3.04 -0.95 1.99
CA GLU A 57 -2.16 0.08 1.41
C GLU A 57 -1.06 0.47 2.41
N ALA A 58 -1.40 0.67 3.68
CA ALA A 58 -0.43 0.96 4.73
C ALA A 58 0.59 -0.18 4.93
N ASP A 59 0.13 -1.43 4.96
CA ASP A 59 1.00 -2.61 5.08
C ASP A 59 1.92 -2.76 3.85
N TRP A 60 1.39 -2.51 2.65
CA TRP A 60 2.18 -2.53 1.42
C TRP A 60 3.24 -1.44 1.40
N GLU A 61 2.89 -0.21 1.76
CA GLU A 61 3.84 0.91 1.84
C GLU A 61 4.95 0.63 2.86
N GLN A 62 4.60 0.11 4.03
CA GLN A 62 5.57 -0.26 5.06
C GLN A 62 6.51 -1.36 4.57
N GLY A 63 5.96 -2.44 4.00
CA GLY A 63 6.76 -3.54 3.47
C GLY A 63 7.67 -3.11 2.32
N PHE A 64 7.16 -2.29 1.41
CA PHE A 64 7.94 -1.74 0.30
C PHE A 64 9.06 -0.82 0.80
N ALA A 65 8.76 0.11 1.72
CA ALA A 65 9.76 1.03 2.26
C ALA A 65 10.88 0.30 3.01
N GLN A 66 10.53 -0.71 3.81
CA GLN A 66 11.52 -1.54 4.50
C GLN A 66 12.39 -2.32 3.51
N GLY A 67 11.78 -3.01 2.55
CA GLY A 67 12.50 -3.78 1.53
C GLY A 67 13.41 -2.90 0.67
N TRP A 68 12.93 -1.73 0.27
CA TRP A 68 13.72 -0.75 -0.48
C TRP A 68 14.92 -0.26 0.32
N LYS A 69 14.72 0.14 1.58
CA LYS A 69 15.79 0.64 2.44
C LYS A 69 16.86 -0.42 2.67
N GLU A 70 16.46 -1.64 3.03
CA GLU A 70 17.41 -2.74 3.24
C GLU A 70 18.17 -3.10 1.96
N GLY A 71 17.46 -3.19 0.82
CA GLY A 71 18.08 -3.50 -0.46
C GLY A 71 19.08 -2.44 -0.90
N PHE A 72 18.71 -1.16 -0.73
CA PHE A 72 19.56 -0.03 -1.03
C PHE A 72 20.81 0.00 -0.15
N GLU A 73 20.67 -0.14 1.18
CA GLU A 73 21.81 -0.15 2.11
C GLU A 73 22.77 -1.32 1.84
N LYS A 74 22.24 -2.52 1.62
CA LYS A 74 23.04 -3.72 1.27
C LYS A 74 23.79 -3.52 -0.04
N GLY A 75 23.10 -3.07 -1.10
CA GLY A 75 23.71 -2.83 -2.40
C GLY A 75 24.75 -1.70 -2.36
N TRP A 76 24.46 -0.62 -1.66
CA TRP A 76 25.39 0.50 -1.48
C TRP A 76 26.66 0.09 -0.74
N LYS A 77 26.53 -0.68 0.35
CA LYS A 77 27.69 -1.20 1.09
C LYS A 77 28.53 -2.17 0.25
N GLN A 78 27.88 -3.06 -0.50
CA GLN A 78 28.59 -3.97 -1.42
C GLN A 78 29.35 -3.20 -2.51
N ALA A 79 28.73 -2.20 -3.12
CA ALA A 79 29.37 -1.36 -4.12
C ALA A 79 30.61 -0.64 -3.58
N LYS A 80 30.53 -0.07 -2.36
CA LYS A 80 31.69 0.54 -1.69
C LYS A 80 32.84 -0.45 -1.50
N ILE A 81 32.53 -1.65 -1.02
CA ILE A 81 33.52 -2.72 -0.81
C ILE A 81 34.17 -3.13 -2.14
N GLU A 82 33.38 -3.33 -3.20
CA GLU A 82 33.92 -3.71 -4.51
C GLU A 82 34.82 -2.62 -5.11
N ILE A 83 34.42 -1.35 -4.97
CA ILE A 83 35.22 -0.21 -5.42
C ILE A 83 36.53 -0.16 -4.63
N ALA A 84 36.48 -0.26 -3.30
CA ALA A 84 37.67 -0.26 -2.45
C ALA A 84 38.63 -1.41 -2.80
N ARG A 85 38.12 -2.63 -3.04
CA ARG A 85 38.93 -3.77 -3.51
C ARG A 85 39.63 -3.48 -4.83
N LYS A 86 38.91 -2.93 -5.81
CA LYS A 86 39.48 -2.56 -7.12
C LYS A 86 40.53 -1.45 -6.99
N MET A 87 40.32 -0.50 -6.09
CA MET A 87 41.28 0.58 -5.81
C MET A 87 42.54 0.05 -5.13
N LYS A 88 42.39 -0.82 -4.13
CA LYS A 88 43.50 -1.49 -3.42
C LYS A 88 44.32 -2.36 -4.38
N ALA A 89 43.65 -3.13 -5.25
CA ALA A 89 44.31 -3.92 -6.29
C ALA A 89 45.10 -3.08 -7.30
N LYS A 90 44.74 -1.79 -7.48
CA LYS A 90 45.49 -0.83 -8.30
C LYS A 90 46.64 -0.15 -7.55
N GLY A 91 46.88 -0.51 -6.29
CA GLY A 91 47.95 0.06 -5.46
C GLY A 91 47.68 1.48 -4.97
N LEU A 92 46.41 1.90 -4.89
CA LEU A 92 46.07 3.21 -4.34
C LEU A 92 46.30 3.24 -2.82
N PRO A 93 46.76 4.37 -2.25
CA PRO A 93 46.95 4.52 -0.81
C PRO A 93 45.64 4.34 -0.03
N VAL A 94 45.72 3.71 1.15
CA VAL A 94 44.56 3.43 2.00
C VAL A 94 43.80 4.70 2.38
N ASP A 95 44.51 5.79 2.69
CA ASP A 95 43.91 7.08 3.04
C ASP A 95 43.03 7.62 1.91
N LEU A 96 43.48 7.50 0.66
CA LEU A 96 42.74 7.93 -0.53
C LEU A 96 41.51 7.04 -0.78
N ILE A 97 41.64 5.73 -0.54
CA ILE A 97 40.52 4.79 -0.67
C ILE A 97 39.46 5.08 0.40
N ALA A 98 39.88 5.38 1.63
CA ALA A 98 39.01 5.75 2.73
C ALA A 98 38.23 7.04 2.41
N GLU A 99 38.89 8.06 1.88
CA GLU A 99 38.25 9.29 1.44
C GLU A 99 37.22 9.06 0.32
N CYS A 100 37.55 8.22 -0.67
CA CYS A 100 36.68 7.99 -1.81
C CYS A 100 35.47 7.08 -1.51
N THR A 101 35.63 6.11 -0.63
CA THR A 101 34.61 5.08 -0.35
C THR A 101 33.85 5.32 0.96
N GLY A 102 34.41 6.15 1.84
CA GLY A 102 33.91 6.37 3.19
C GLY A 102 33.99 5.12 4.07
N LEU A 103 34.84 4.16 3.72
CA LEU A 103 35.21 3.02 4.58
C LEU A 103 36.35 3.44 5.50
N THR A 104 36.47 2.77 6.65
CA THR A 104 37.61 3.01 7.55
C THR A 104 38.88 2.37 6.99
N ALA A 105 40.04 2.86 7.41
CA ALA A 105 41.33 2.25 7.05
C ALA A 105 41.37 0.77 7.45
N GLU A 106 40.83 0.41 8.62
CA GLU A 106 40.74 -0.97 9.09
C GLU A 106 39.88 -1.84 8.17
N GLU A 107 38.71 -1.34 7.74
CA GLU A 107 37.86 -2.05 6.78
C GLU A 107 38.60 -2.29 5.47
N ILE A 108 39.31 -1.28 4.95
CA ILE A 108 40.05 -1.37 3.69
C ILE A 108 41.25 -2.32 3.80
N GLU A 109 41.95 -2.33 4.93
CA GLU A 109 43.06 -3.26 5.17
C GLU A 109 42.59 -4.71 5.23
N ALA A 110 41.38 -4.94 5.74
CA ALA A 110 40.74 -6.26 5.77
C ALA A 110 40.15 -6.74 4.42
N LEU A 111 40.05 -5.87 3.41
CA LEU A 111 39.53 -6.19 2.05
C LEU A 111 40.52 -6.91 1.15
#